data_AF-A3W9C2-F1
#
_entry.id   AF-A3W9C2-F1
#
_cell.length_a   1.000
_cell.length_b   1.000
_cell.length_c   1.000
_cell.angle_alpha   90.00
_cell.angle_beta   90.00
_cell.angle_gamma   90.00
#
_symmetry.space_group_name_H-M   'P 1'
#
loop_
_entity.id
_entity.type
_entity.pdbx_description
1 polymer ?
#
loop_
_entity_poly.entity_id
_entity_poly.type
_entity_poly.pdbx_seq_one_letter_code
_entity_poly.pdbx_strand_id
1 'polypeptide(L)'
;MNKDPKPLYRTQMAKMAGITPVQLDYLVRLGVVAPDLGDVRKHYSEAEARLAIVAGELQRFYKDAKSLKEPMDQLRCMVTWPERGLVPSYDEMCAQYSLEVFKKARDNGAVKSVQENLLRGLHRKFGRVKTEADVDQLASSARKWDQDQLDKAEIAILFAGAASGISDCFIITDINSFPWQWEIYSEPAAIDGAQTMLSIHARSLFKNARKRRGGEP
;
A
#
# COMPACT_ATOMS: atom_id res chain seq x y z
N MET A 1 19.69 -11.04 8.57
CA MET A 1 19.90 -9.59 8.78
C MET A 1 19.05 -8.84 7.79
N ASN A 2 17.86 -8.39 8.20
CA ASN A 2 17.16 -7.33 7.46
C ASN A 2 18.02 -6.07 7.63
N LYS A 3 18.64 -5.61 6.53
CA LYS A 3 19.20 -4.27 6.53
C LYS A 3 18.00 -3.34 6.56
N ASP A 4 17.85 -2.56 7.62
CA ASP A 4 16.85 -1.51 7.66
C ASP A 4 16.95 -0.71 6.35
N PRO A 5 15.82 -0.49 5.66
CA PRO A 5 15.83 0.20 4.38
C PRO A 5 16.50 1.57 4.59
N LYS A 6 17.51 1.87 3.75
CA LYS A 6 18.24 3.13 3.84
C LYS A 6 17.25 4.29 3.84
N PRO A 7 17.34 5.24 4.79
CA PRO A 7 16.42 6.36 4.87
C PRO A 7 16.39 7.13 3.55
N LEU A 8 15.19 7.43 3.06
CA LEU A 8 15.01 8.23 1.85
C LEU A 8 15.09 9.70 2.23
N TYR A 9 16.06 10.41 1.67
CA TYR A 9 16.23 11.84 1.90
C TYR A 9 15.58 12.68 0.79
N ARG A 10 15.31 13.95 1.08
CA ARG A 10 14.65 14.94 0.21
C ARG A 10 14.95 14.79 -1.29
N THR A 11 16.23 14.83 -1.70
CA THR A 11 16.59 14.77 -3.12
C THR A 11 16.25 13.42 -3.76
N GLN A 12 16.43 12.33 -3.02
CA GLN A 12 16.10 10.99 -3.51
C GLN A 12 14.58 10.83 -3.62
N MET A 13 13.85 11.30 -2.61
CA MET A 13 12.38 11.29 -2.58
C MET A 13 11.79 12.10 -3.74
N ALA A 14 12.25 13.33 -3.95
CA ALA A 14 11.80 14.18 -5.05
C ALA A 14 12.08 13.53 -6.41
N LYS A 15 13.27 12.94 -6.59
CA LYS A 15 13.65 12.23 -7.81
C LYS A 15 12.74 11.02 -8.07
N MET A 16 12.45 10.22 -7.05
CA MET A 16 11.53 9.08 -7.15
C MET A 16 10.11 9.53 -7.51
N ALA A 17 9.63 10.61 -6.90
CA ALA A 17 8.33 11.20 -7.19
C ALA A 17 8.27 11.91 -8.56
N GLY A 18 9.42 12.24 -9.17
CA GLY A 18 9.48 12.90 -10.49
C GLY A 18 9.16 14.38 -10.42
N ILE A 19 9.40 14.97 -9.26
CA ILE A 19 9.19 16.39 -8.98
C ILE A 19 10.51 17.02 -8.53
N THR A 20 10.57 18.33 -8.57
CA THR A 20 11.72 19.07 -8.02
C THR A 20 11.71 19.00 -6.49
N PRO A 21 12.88 19.15 -5.84
CA PRO A 21 12.93 19.24 -4.38
C PRO A 21 12.10 20.39 -3.79
N VAL A 22 11.92 21.49 -4.54
CA VAL A 22 11.07 22.63 -4.13
C VAL A 22 9.59 22.24 -4.17
N GLN A 23 9.14 21.52 -5.20
CA GLN A 23 7.78 20.99 -5.26
C GLN A 23 7.52 20.01 -4.11
N LEU A 24 8.48 19.15 -3.78
CA LEU A 24 8.37 18.26 -2.62
C LEU A 24 8.18 19.04 -1.31
N ASP A 25 8.99 20.09 -1.07
CA ASP A 25 8.86 20.92 0.13
C ASP A 25 7.49 21.60 0.20
N TYR A 26 6.95 22.03 -0.95
CA TYR A 26 5.61 22.60 -1.02
C TYR A 26 4.53 21.58 -0.66
N LEU A 27 4.61 20.35 -1.18
CA LEU A 27 3.69 19.26 -0.82
C LEU A 27 3.78 18.90 0.67
N VAL A 28 4.99 18.94 1.24
CA VAL A 28 5.19 18.77 2.69
C VAL A 28 4.52 19.90 3.48
N ARG A 29 4.68 21.15 3.05
CA ARG A 29 4.03 22.31 3.69
C ARG A 29 2.51 22.21 3.66
N LEU A 30 1.96 21.66 2.58
CA LEU A 30 0.52 21.43 2.42
C LEU A 30 0.01 20.20 3.19
N GLY A 31 0.91 19.38 3.76
CA GLY A 31 0.54 18.13 4.42
C GLY A 31 0.03 17.06 3.45
N VAL A 32 0.39 17.17 2.16
CA VAL A 32 0.14 16.12 1.16
C VAL A 32 1.14 14.97 1.33
N VAL A 33 2.38 15.31 1.71
CA VAL A 33 3.46 14.36 2.00
C VAL A 33 3.98 14.59 3.42
N ALA A 34 4.12 13.53 4.22
CA ALA A 34 4.52 13.60 5.63
C ALA A 34 5.92 12.99 5.86
N PRO A 35 6.99 13.78 6.06
CA PRO A 35 8.28 13.23 6.44
C PRO A 35 8.20 12.57 7.82
N ASP A 36 8.95 11.49 8.02
CA ASP A 36 9.16 10.99 9.37
C ASP A 36 10.07 11.97 10.11
N LEU A 37 9.74 12.23 11.38
CA LEU A 37 10.57 13.04 12.25
C LEU A 37 11.78 12.20 12.69
N GLY A 38 12.97 12.59 12.24
CA GLY A 38 14.24 12.04 12.71
C GLY A 38 15.06 13.10 13.46
N ASP A 39 16.01 12.66 14.28
CA ASP A 39 16.74 13.52 15.23
C ASP A 39 17.58 14.65 14.59
N VAL A 40 17.96 14.52 13.30
CA VAL A 40 18.88 15.48 12.64
C VAL A 40 18.43 15.89 11.23
N ARG A 41 17.80 14.99 10.47
CA ARG A 41 17.34 15.27 9.10
C ARG A 41 16.02 14.56 8.83
N LYS A 42 15.08 15.28 8.21
CA LYS A 42 13.83 14.71 7.67
C LYS A 42 14.17 13.57 6.71
N HIS A 43 13.61 12.41 6.99
CA HIS A 43 13.61 11.26 6.08
C HIS A 43 12.18 10.84 5.80
N TYR A 44 12.01 9.93 4.84
CA TYR A 44 10.70 9.42 4.47
C TYR A 44 10.70 7.90 4.57
N SER A 45 9.65 7.37 5.19
CA SER A 45 9.39 5.95 5.26
C SER A 45 9.07 5.43 3.86
N GLU A 46 9.20 4.12 3.67
CA GLU A 46 8.85 3.53 2.38
C GLU A 46 7.35 3.70 2.06
N ALA A 47 6.50 3.68 3.08
CA ALA A 47 5.06 3.93 2.92
C ALA A 47 4.82 5.35 2.37
N GLU A 48 5.43 6.36 2.98
CA GLU A 48 5.27 7.73 2.48
C GLU A 48 5.95 7.94 1.13
N ALA A 49 7.07 7.26 0.87
CA ALA A 49 7.73 7.24 -0.43
C ALA A 49 6.77 6.83 -1.56
N ARG A 50 5.99 5.77 -1.33
CA ARG A 50 4.99 5.30 -2.28
C ARG A 50 3.90 6.34 -2.51
N LEU A 51 3.43 7.00 -1.44
CA LEU A 51 2.39 8.03 -1.54
C LEU A 51 2.88 9.28 -2.30
N ALA A 52 4.11 9.76 -2.07
CA ALA A 52 4.59 10.92 -2.82
C ALA A 52 4.85 10.62 -4.29
N ILE A 53 5.14 9.37 -4.65
CA ILE A 53 5.21 8.96 -6.07
C ILE A 53 3.83 9.12 -6.73
N VAL A 54 2.76 8.72 -6.05
CA VAL A 54 1.39 8.93 -6.53
C VAL A 54 1.07 10.42 -6.59
N ALA A 55 1.37 11.19 -5.55
CA ALA A 55 1.13 12.63 -5.52
C ALA A 55 1.88 13.37 -6.64
N GLY A 56 3.12 12.97 -6.95
CA GLY A 56 3.91 13.55 -8.03
C GLY A 56 3.32 13.30 -9.42
N GLU A 57 2.70 12.14 -9.63
CA GLU A 57 1.96 11.86 -10.87
C GLU A 57 0.65 12.67 -10.91
N LEU A 58 -0.08 12.70 -9.80
CA LEU A 58 -1.35 13.41 -9.69
C LEU A 58 -1.22 14.92 -9.89
N GLN A 59 -0.09 15.51 -9.50
CA GLN A 59 0.14 16.96 -9.63
C GLN A 59 -0.09 17.50 -11.05
N ARG A 60 0.03 16.64 -12.09
CA ARG A 60 -0.20 17.01 -13.49
C ARG A 60 -1.67 17.22 -13.84
N PHE A 61 -2.57 16.61 -13.08
CA PHE A 61 -4.01 16.62 -13.35
C PHE A 61 -4.77 17.61 -12.46
N TYR A 62 -4.17 18.06 -11.36
CA TYR A 62 -4.76 19.06 -10.48
C TYR A 62 -4.33 20.47 -10.87
N LYS A 63 -5.29 21.40 -10.84
CA LYS A 63 -5.03 22.84 -11.08
C LYS A 63 -4.15 23.44 -9.98
N ASP A 64 -4.30 23.00 -8.73
CA ASP A 64 -3.51 23.43 -7.58
C ASP A 64 -3.15 22.24 -6.70
N ALA A 65 -1.92 22.24 -6.17
CA ALA A 65 -1.41 21.18 -5.31
C ALA A 65 -2.14 21.11 -3.96
N LYS A 66 -2.79 22.20 -3.51
CA LYS A 66 -3.60 22.18 -2.28
C LYS A 66 -4.75 21.19 -2.38
N SER A 67 -5.36 21.07 -3.57
CA SER A 67 -6.47 20.16 -3.83
C SER A 67 -6.07 18.68 -3.82
N LEU A 68 -4.76 18.36 -3.76
CA LEU A 68 -4.28 16.98 -3.58
C LEU A 68 -4.43 16.46 -2.16
N LYS A 69 -4.59 17.35 -1.16
CA LYS A 69 -4.51 16.94 0.24
C LYS A 69 -5.56 15.88 0.60
N GLU A 70 -6.83 16.18 0.40
CA GLU A 70 -7.93 15.27 0.76
C GLU A 70 -7.84 13.92 0.02
N PRO A 71 -7.65 13.88 -1.32
CA PRO A 71 -7.43 12.63 -2.04
C PRO A 71 -6.23 11.83 -1.52
N MET A 72 -5.12 12.48 -1.19
CA MET A 72 -3.94 11.79 -0.67
C MET A 72 -4.12 11.32 0.77
N ASP A 73 -4.87 12.04 1.60
CA ASP A 73 -5.24 11.59 2.95
C ASP A 73 -6.15 10.35 2.89
N GLN A 74 -7.13 10.34 1.99
CA GLN A 74 -7.96 9.17 1.75
C GLN A 74 -7.12 7.97 1.30
N LEU A 75 -6.26 8.16 0.29
CA LEU A 75 -5.38 7.09 -0.20
C LEU A 75 -4.48 6.56 0.92
N ARG A 76 -3.88 7.46 1.72
CA ARG A 76 -3.06 7.09 2.87
C ARG A 76 -3.84 6.21 3.85
N CYS A 77 -5.06 6.59 4.20
CA CYS A 77 -5.92 5.79 5.08
C CYS A 77 -6.23 4.40 4.51
N MET A 78 -6.47 4.29 3.20
CA MET A 78 -6.78 3.03 2.53
C MET A 78 -5.59 2.06 2.48
N VAL A 79 -4.37 2.57 2.26
CA VAL A 79 -3.17 1.73 2.08
C VAL A 79 -2.36 1.54 3.37
N THR A 80 -2.85 2.05 4.49
CA THR A 80 -2.20 1.89 5.79
C THR A 80 -2.51 0.51 6.36
N TRP A 81 -1.47 -0.20 6.80
CA TRP A 81 -1.62 -1.49 7.46
C TRP A 81 -2.44 -1.33 8.76
N PRO A 82 -3.43 -2.20 9.04
CA PRO A 82 -4.35 -2.00 10.17
C PRO A 82 -3.67 -2.08 11.55
N GLU A 83 -2.54 -2.78 11.67
CA GLU A 83 -1.80 -2.87 12.94
C GLU A 83 -0.83 -1.69 13.13
N ARG A 84 -0.79 -1.15 14.35
CA ARG A 84 0.12 -0.07 14.72
C ARG A 84 1.53 -0.61 14.93
N GLY A 85 2.53 0.02 14.31
CA GLY A 85 3.92 -0.31 14.50
C GLY A 85 4.72 -0.23 13.21
N LEU A 86 5.76 -1.06 13.11
CA LEU A 86 6.55 -1.18 11.89
C LEU A 86 5.68 -1.84 10.81
N VAL A 87 5.65 -1.24 9.61
CA VAL A 87 4.95 -1.84 8.48
C VAL A 87 5.64 -3.16 8.12
N PRO A 88 4.90 -4.29 8.08
CA PRO A 88 5.50 -5.58 7.74
C PRO A 88 6.00 -5.59 6.29
N SER A 89 6.92 -6.51 5.99
CA SER A 89 7.26 -6.87 4.61
C SER A 89 6.04 -7.41 3.85
N TYR A 90 6.09 -7.40 2.52
CA TYR A 90 4.99 -7.91 1.69
C TYR A 90 4.61 -9.37 2.02
N ASP A 91 5.61 -10.23 2.25
CA ASP A 91 5.37 -11.64 2.60
C ASP A 91 4.71 -11.77 3.98
N GLU A 92 5.12 -10.95 4.95
CA GLU A 92 4.50 -10.88 6.29
C GLU A 92 3.06 -10.39 6.20
N MET A 93 2.79 -9.32 5.45
CA MET A 93 1.42 -8.84 5.20
C MET A 93 0.55 -9.95 4.61
N CYS A 94 1.06 -10.63 3.56
CA CYS A 94 0.36 -11.74 2.92
C CYS A 94 0.08 -12.92 3.85
N ALA A 95 1.00 -13.21 4.77
CA ALA A 95 0.87 -14.28 5.75
C ALA A 95 -0.16 -13.93 6.82
N GLN A 96 -0.04 -12.74 7.43
CA GLN A 96 -0.96 -12.25 8.46
C GLN A 96 -2.40 -12.12 7.93
N TYR A 97 -2.59 -11.56 6.73
CA TYR A 97 -3.92 -11.50 6.11
C TYR A 97 -4.53 -12.89 5.91
N SER A 98 -3.75 -13.85 5.39
CA SER A 98 -4.24 -15.23 5.24
C SER A 98 -4.55 -15.93 6.55
N LEU A 99 -3.84 -15.60 7.63
CA LEU A 99 -4.17 -16.09 8.98
C LEU A 99 -5.56 -15.61 9.40
N GLU A 100 -5.82 -14.30 9.27
CA GLU A 100 -7.10 -13.73 9.70
C GLU A 100 -8.27 -14.15 8.78
N VAL A 101 -8.04 -14.34 7.48
CA VAL A 101 -9.02 -14.95 6.56
C VAL A 101 -9.32 -16.40 6.95
N PHE A 102 -8.31 -17.19 7.29
CA PHE A 102 -8.50 -18.55 7.78
C PHE A 102 -9.35 -18.56 9.06
N LYS A 103 -9.01 -17.73 10.05
CA LYS A 103 -9.76 -17.63 11.32
C LYS A 103 -11.21 -17.23 11.07
N LYS A 104 -11.45 -16.23 10.21
CA LYS A 104 -12.81 -15.84 9.82
C LYS A 104 -13.59 -16.99 9.18
N ALA A 105 -12.99 -17.72 8.25
CA ALA A 105 -13.64 -18.86 7.60
C ALA A 105 -13.98 -19.96 8.61
N ARG A 106 -13.06 -20.27 9.53
CA ARG A 106 -13.27 -21.21 10.64
C ARG A 106 -14.42 -20.76 11.54
N ASP A 107 -14.40 -19.50 12.00
CA ASP A 107 -15.41 -18.94 12.91
C ASP A 107 -16.81 -18.90 12.26
N ASN A 108 -16.86 -18.74 10.93
CA ASN A 108 -18.08 -18.82 10.13
C ASN A 108 -18.54 -20.26 9.82
N GLY A 109 -17.84 -21.29 10.33
CA GLY A 109 -18.21 -22.68 10.13
C GLY A 109 -17.93 -23.23 8.72
N ALA A 110 -16.91 -22.70 8.02
CA ALA A 110 -16.52 -23.23 6.71
C ALA A 110 -16.24 -24.74 6.76
N VAL A 111 -16.53 -25.45 5.67
CA VAL A 111 -16.35 -26.91 5.59
C VAL A 111 -14.89 -27.30 5.81
N LYS A 112 -14.64 -28.45 6.46
CA LYS A 112 -13.31 -28.92 6.85
C LYS A 112 -12.29 -28.90 5.71
N SER A 113 -12.67 -29.33 4.51
CA SER A 113 -11.78 -29.32 3.33
C SER A 113 -11.32 -27.91 2.95
N VAL A 114 -12.18 -26.90 3.10
CA VAL A 114 -11.82 -25.49 2.87
C VAL A 114 -10.82 -25.02 3.93
N GLN A 115 -11.08 -25.34 5.20
CA GLN A 115 -10.17 -25.00 6.29
C GLN A 115 -8.79 -25.65 6.11
N GLU A 116 -8.74 -26.94 5.75
CA GLU A 116 -7.49 -27.68 5.50
C GLU A 116 -6.69 -27.07 4.34
N ASN A 117 -7.37 -26.67 3.26
CA ASN A 117 -6.73 -26.01 2.11
C ASN A 117 -6.17 -24.64 2.48
N LEU A 118 -6.92 -23.83 3.23
CA LEU A 118 -6.47 -22.52 3.72
C LEU A 118 -5.29 -22.65 4.69
N LEU A 119 -5.34 -23.60 5.63
CA LEU A 119 -4.27 -23.87 6.59
C LEU A 119 -2.97 -24.32 5.89
N ARG A 120 -3.08 -25.17 4.85
CA ARG A 120 -1.93 -25.55 4.01
C ARG A 120 -1.34 -24.34 3.27
N GLY A 121 -2.19 -23.45 2.78
CA GLY A 121 -1.78 -22.16 2.20
C GLY A 121 -1.03 -21.29 3.21
N LEU A 122 -1.52 -21.25 4.45
CA LEU A 122 -0.95 -20.49 5.55
C LEU A 122 0.46 -20.97 5.92
N HIS A 123 0.63 -22.28 6.12
CA HIS A 123 1.94 -22.90 6.38
C HIS A 123 2.97 -22.56 5.29
N ARG A 124 2.58 -22.60 4.01
CA ARG A 124 3.46 -22.20 2.90
C ARG A 124 3.90 -20.73 2.97
N LYS A 125 3.00 -19.82 3.37
CA LYS A 125 3.30 -18.39 3.50
C LYS A 125 4.20 -18.11 4.70
N PHE A 126 3.86 -18.66 5.88
CA PHE A 126 4.66 -18.51 7.09
C PHE A 126 6.06 -19.12 6.95
N GLY A 127 6.20 -20.21 6.20
CA GLY A 127 7.50 -20.79 5.85
C GLY A 127 8.42 -19.86 5.04
N ARG A 128 7.87 -18.89 4.29
CA ARG A 128 8.66 -17.87 3.57
C ARG A 128 9.12 -16.73 4.48
N VAL A 129 8.32 -16.42 5.49
CA VAL A 129 8.52 -15.29 6.42
C VAL A 129 9.64 -15.57 7.43
N LYS A 130 10.16 -16.81 7.54
CA LYS A 130 11.18 -17.22 8.53
C LYS A 130 10.80 -16.82 9.96
N THR A 131 9.53 -16.98 10.31
CA THR A 131 9.06 -16.75 11.68
C THR A 131 9.18 -18.03 12.50
N GLU A 132 9.54 -17.87 13.78
CA GLU A 132 9.55 -18.95 14.77
C GLU A 132 8.15 -19.26 15.33
N ALA A 133 7.13 -18.50 14.90
CA ALA A 133 5.78 -18.65 15.40
C ALA A 133 5.14 -19.97 14.93
N ASP A 134 4.54 -20.68 15.89
CA ASP A 134 3.73 -21.87 15.62
C ASP A 134 2.44 -21.47 14.90
N VAL A 135 2.34 -21.83 13.62
CA VAL A 135 1.22 -21.50 12.74
C VAL A 135 -0.08 -22.13 13.25
N ASP A 136 -0.04 -23.33 13.81
CA ASP A 136 -1.23 -24.03 14.28
C ASP A 136 -1.73 -23.40 15.60
N GLN A 137 -0.81 -22.96 16.46
CA GLN A 137 -1.14 -22.15 17.64
C GLN A 137 -1.76 -20.80 17.23
N LEU A 138 -1.18 -20.12 16.25
CA LEU A 138 -1.75 -18.87 15.74
C LEU A 138 -3.12 -19.09 15.09
N ALA A 139 -3.27 -20.14 14.31
CA ALA A 139 -4.51 -20.49 13.61
C ALA A 139 -5.64 -20.87 14.56
N SER A 140 -5.32 -21.47 15.72
CA SER A 140 -6.30 -21.81 16.76
C SER A 140 -6.71 -20.62 17.64
N SER A 141 -5.93 -19.53 17.66
CA SER A 141 -6.28 -18.32 18.43
C SER A 141 -7.55 -17.64 17.93
N ALA A 142 -8.09 -16.74 18.76
CA ALA A 142 -9.21 -15.89 18.40
C ALA A 142 -8.85 -14.98 17.21
N ARG A 143 -9.85 -14.68 16.39
CA ARG A 143 -9.76 -13.67 15.33
C ARG A 143 -9.51 -12.30 15.96
N LYS A 144 -8.59 -11.55 15.36
CA LYS A 144 -8.21 -10.21 15.83
C LYS A 144 -8.84 -9.10 15.00
N TRP A 145 -8.95 -9.29 13.68
CA TRP A 145 -9.37 -8.23 12.77
C TRP A 145 -10.87 -8.28 12.47
N ASP A 146 -11.55 -7.15 12.50
CA ASP A 146 -12.92 -7.02 11.98
C ASP A 146 -12.95 -7.03 10.43
N GLN A 147 -14.11 -6.73 9.82
CA GLN A 147 -14.22 -6.71 8.35
C GLN A 147 -13.48 -5.52 7.73
N ASP A 148 -13.61 -4.33 8.32
CA ASP A 148 -12.96 -3.11 7.84
C ASP A 148 -11.43 -3.25 7.85
N GLN A 149 -10.88 -3.88 8.89
CA GLN A 149 -9.44 -4.17 8.98
C GLN A 149 -8.99 -5.19 7.94
N LEU A 150 -9.81 -6.20 7.60
CA LEU A 150 -9.50 -7.15 6.53
C LEU A 150 -9.49 -6.45 5.15
N ASP A 151 -10.48 -5.60 4.89
CA ASP A 151 -10.58 -4.87 3.62
C ASP A 151 -9.40 -3.90 3.45
N LYS A 152 -9.01 -3.19 4.52
CA LYS A 152 -7.80 -2.36 4.55
C LYS A 152 -6.52 -3.16 4.34
N ALA A 153 -6.39 -4.32 4.98
CA ALA A 153 -5.22 -5.18 4.81
C ALA A 153 -5.09 -5.66 3.36
N GLU A 154 -6.20 -6.04 2.72
CA GLU A 154 -6.24 -6.45 1.32
C GLU A 154 -5.76 -5.32 0.39
N ILE A 155 -6.30 -4.11 0.56
CA ILE A 155 -5.89 -2.93 -0.21
C ILE A 155 -4.40 -2.61 0.01
N ALA A 156 -3.93 -2.64 1.25
CA ALA A 156 -2.53 -2.40 1.58
C ALA A 156 -1.60 -3.44 0.92
N ILE A 157 -2.02 -4.72 0.87
CA ILE A 157 -1.28 -5.80 0.17
C ILE A 157 -1.20 -5.53 -1.33
N LEU A 158 -2.30 -5.15 -1.98
CA LEU A 158 -2.30 -4.83 -3.41
C LEU A 158 -1.33 -3.69 -3.72
N PHE A 159 -1.39 -2.62 -2.92
CA PHE A 159 -0.53 -1.45 -3.08
C PHE A 159 0.95 -1.78 -2.82
N ALA A 160 1.26 -2.55 -1.77
CA ALA A 160 2.62 -3.00 -1.46
C ALA A 160 3.17 -3.99 -2.50
N GLY A 161 2.31 -4.87 -3.03
CA GLY A 161 2.66 -5.81 -4.10
C GLY A 161 3.01 -5.09 -5.39
N ALA A 162 2.25 -4.05 -5.76
CA ALA A 162 2.57 -3.18 -6.89
C ALA A 162 3.86 -2.39 -6.69
N ALA A 163 4.08 -1.86 -5.47
CA ALA A 163 5.33 -1.20 -5.12
C ALA A 163 6.53 -2.15 -5.22
N SER A 164 6.35 -3.43 -4.88
CA SER A 164 7.38 -4.47 -5.00
C SER A 164 7.52 -5.06 -6.41
N GLY A 165 6.64 -4.69 -7.34
CA GLY A 165 6.64 -5.22 -8.71
C GLY A 165 6.06 -6.63 -8.85
N ILE A 166 5.36 -7.13 -7.83
CA ILE A 166 4.82 -8.49 -7.74
C ILE A 166 3.44 -8.58 -8.41
N SER A 167 2.54 -7.65 -8.09
CA SER A 167 1.16 -7.64 -8.56
C SER A 167 0.81 -6.33 -9.25
N ASP A 168 -0.22 -6.36 -10.09
CA ASP A 168 -0.84 -5.14 -10.60
C ASP A 168 -1.78 -4.55 -9.54
N CYS A 169 -1.95 -3.24 -9.61
CA CYS A 169 -2.81 -2.44 -8.74
C CYS A 169 -3.18 -1.18 -9.51
N PHE A 170 -4.47 -0.86 -9.53
CA PHE A 170 -5.02 0.29 -10.20
C PHE A 170 -5.65 1.20 -9.14
N ILE A 171 -5.18 2.45 -9.09
CA ILE A 171 -5.81 3.51 -8.30
C ILE A 171 -6.75 4.26 -9.24
N ILE A 172 -8.04 4.22 -8.96
CA ILE A 172 -9.08 4.67 -9.89
C ILE A 172 -9.97 5.71 -9.21
N THR A 173 -10.39 6.73 -9.96
CA THR A 173 -11.41 7.69 -9.55
C THR A 173 -12.22 8.19 -10.75
N ASP A 174 -13.47 8.58 -10.53
CA ASP A 174 -14.24 9.35 -11.53
C ASP A 174 -13.76 10.80 -11.52
N ILE A 175 -13.29 11.30 -12.67
CA ILE A 175 -12.76 12.66 -12.76
C ILE A 175 -13.82 13.73 -12.46
N ASN A 176 -15.10 13.39 -12.60
CA ASN A 176 -16.22 14.29 -12.34
C ASN A 176 -16.62 14.32 -10.85
N SER A 177 -16.11 13.40 -10.03
CA SER A 177 -16.51 13.22 -8.63
C SER A 177 -15.84 14.19 -7.65
N PHE A 178 -15.47 15.41 -8.05
CA PHE A 178 -14.63 16.28 -7.21
C PHE A 178 -15.28 16.63 -5.85
N PRO A 179 -14.59 16.43 -4.70
CA PRO A 179 -13.22 15.93 -4.55
C PRO A 179 -13.06 14.44 -4.85
N TRP A 180 -12.03 14.09 -5.62
CA TRP A 180 -11.82 12.72 -6.10
C TRP A 180 -11.81 11.69 -4.97
N GLN A 181 -12.63 10.67 -5.14
CA GLN A 181 -12.69 9.51 -4.26
C GLN A 181 -11.94 8.35 -4.89
N TRP A 182 -10.92 7.85 -4.20
CA TRP A 182 -10.10 6.75 -4.70
C TRP A 182 -10.71 5.39 -4.40
N GLU A 183 -10.59 4.53 -5.39
CA GLU A 183 -10.82 3.09 -5.28
C GLU A 183 -9.54 2.36 -5.72
N ILE A 184 -9.29 1.19 -5.15
CA ILE A 184 -8.11 0.37 -5.45
C ILE A 184 -8.55 -1.02 -5.87
N TYR A 185 -8.08 -1.43 -7.04
CA TYR A 185 -8.43 -2.72 -7.64
C TYR A 185 -7.20 -3.48 -8.14
N SER A 186 -7.31 -4.81 -8.18
CA SER A 186 -6.32 -5.69 -8.81
C SER A 186 -6.42 -5.67 -10.34
N GLU A 187 -7.57 -5.28 -10.89
CA GLU A 187 -7.87 -5.21 -12.32
C GLU A 187 -8.48 -3.84 -12.66
N PRO A 188 -8.45 -3.39 -13.92
CA PRO A 188 -9.16 -2.19 -14.32
C PRO A 188 -10.66 -2.33 -14.05
N ALA A 189 -11.29 -1.32 -13.48
CA ALA A 189 -12.75 -1.30 -13.29
C ALA A 189 -13.46 -1.32 -14.66
N ALA A 190 -14.54 -2.11 -14.76
CA ALA A 190 -15.44 -2.04 -15.91
C ALA A 190 -16.12 -0.66 -15.90
N ILE A 191 -15.98 0.08 -17.00
CA ILE A 191 -16.64 1.38 -17.14
C ILE A 191 -18.11 1.12 -17.49
N ASP A 192 -19.03 1.53 -16.60
CA ASP A 192 -20.46 1.53 -16.89
C ASP A 192 -20.92 2.96 -17.24
N GLY A 193 -21.64 3.11 -18.35
CA GLY A 193 -22.15 4.40 -18.83
C GLY A 193 -21.10 5.37 -19.39
N ALA A 194 -21.34 6.67 -19.20
CA ALA A 194 -20.54 7.79 -19.73
C ALA A 194 -19.54 8.37 -18.72
N GLN A 195 -19.09 7.57 -17.75
CA GLN A 195 -18.12 8.01 -16.75
C GLN A 195 -16.73 8.12 -17.37
N THR A 196 -16.03 9.22 -17.09
CA THR A 196 -14.62 9.37 -17.47
C THR A 196 -13.77 9.05 -16.24
N MET A 197 -13.02 7.96 -16.32
CA MET A 197 -12.24 7.46 -15.19
C MET A 197 -10.77 7.84 -15.34
N LEU A 198 -10.16 8.38 -14.28
CA LEU A 198 -8.72 8.44 -14.16
C LEU A 198 -8.26 7.14 -13.51
N SER A 199 -7.42 6.38 -14.22
CA SER A 199 -6.82 5.14 -13.73
C SER A 199 -5.30 5.24 -13.72
N ILE A 200 -4.69 4.98 -12.57
CA ILE A 200 -3.24 4.96 -12.38
C ILE A 200 -2.81 3.52 -12.16
N HIS A 201 -2.03 2.97 -13.09
CA HIS A 201 -1.38 1.66 -12.92
C HIS A 201 -0.18 1.79 -11.98
N ALA A 202 -0.40 1.53 -10.70
CA ALA A 202 0.56 1.78 -9.63
C ALA A 202 1.87 1.01 -9.84
N ARG A 203 1.82 -0.23 -10.33
CA ARG A 203 3.03 -1.05 -10.59
C ARG A 203 3.96 -0.38 -11.61
N SER A 204 3.42 0.10 -12.72
CA SER A 204 4.19 0.84 -13.73
C SER A 204 4.74 2.15 -13.18
N LEU A 205 3.93 2.85 -12.38
CA LEU A 205 4.35 4.09 -11.72
C LEU A 205 5.55 3.85 -10.78
N PHE A 206 5.51 2.83 -9.93
CA PHE A 206 6.60 2.47 -9.03
C PHE A 206 7.84 1.95 -9.77
N LYS A 207 7.66 1.18 -10.85
CA LYS A 207 8.75 0.76 -11.73
C LYS A 207 9.49 1.99 -12.31
N ASN A 208 8.75 3.00 -12.77
CA ASN A 208 9.34 4.23 -13.28
C ASN A 208 10.02 5.05 -12.17
N ALA A 209 9.52 5.02 -10.94
CA ALA A 209 10.17 5.66 -9.80
C ALA A 209 11.52 5.00 -9.44
N ARG A 210 11.61 3.66 -9.49
CA ARG A 210 12.88 2.93 -9.29
C ARG A 210 13.92 3.28 -10.35
N LYS A 211 13.52 3.32 -11.62
CA LYS A 211 14.38 3.77 -12.73
C LYS A 211 14.93 5.18 -12.48
N ARG A 212 14.06 6.12 -12.06
CA ARG A 212 14.48 7.50 -11.70
C ARG A 212 15.50 7.51 -10.57
N ARG A 213 15.39 6.63 -9.57
CA ARG A 213 16.37 6.51 -8.47
C ARG A 213 17.75 6.02 -8.95
N GLY A 214 17.82 5.37 -10.11
CA GLY A 214 19.04 4.70 -10.61
C GLY A 214 19.12 3.23 -10.20
N GLY A 215 17.99 2.59 -9.86
CA GLY A 215 17.93 1.14 -9.70
C GLY A 215 17.78 0.44 -11.05
N GLU A 216 18.42 -0.70 -11.23
CA GLU A 216 18.15 -1.61 -12.35
C GLU A 216 16.67 -2.07 -12.34
N PRO A 217 16.08 -2.34 -13.51
CA PRO A 217 14.65 -2.57 -13.71
C PRO A 217 14.06 -3.76 -12.96
#